data_AF-A0A9N9R6N6-F1
#
_entry.id   AF-A0A9N9R6N6-F1
#
_cell.length_a   1.000
_cell.length_b   1.000
_cell.length_c   1.000
_cell.angle_alpha   90.00
_cell.angle_beta   90.00
_cell.angle_gamma   90.00
#
_symmetry.space_group_name_H-M   'P 1'
#
loop_
_entity.id
_entity.type
_entity.pdbx_description
1 polymer ?
#
loop_
_entity_poly.entity_id
_entity_poly.type
_entity_poly.pdbx_seq_one_letter_code
_entity_poly.pdbx_strand_id
1 'polypeptide(L)' 'MIRTDTDTVSRFNKVGEKDKNHPVYSDTQIEQVLELALKNTDMNGDGYIDYLEYKISDYKAKKKQEDNLARGLKIDQ' A
#
# COMPACT_ATOMS: atom_id res chain seq x y z
N MET A 1 55.57 -0.01 -7.64
CA MET A 1 54.60 0.98 -8.15
C MET A 1 53.23 0.35 -8.03
N ILE A 2 52.46 0.70 -6.99
CA ILE A 2 51.14 0.11 -6.74
C ILE A 2 50.11 0.94 -7.52
N ARG A 3 49.41 0.33 -8.48
CA ARG A 3 48.26 0.93 -9.14
C ARG A 3 47.05 0.67 -8.26
N THR A 4 46.44 1.73 -7.74
CA THR A 4 45.17 1.66 -7.03
C THR A 4 44.07 1.92 -8.04
N ASP A 5 43.42 0.87 -8.54
CA ASP A 5 42.23 1.01 -9.36
C ASP A 5 41.06 1.42 -8.47
N THR A 6 40.52 2.61 -8.75
CA THR A 6 39.54 3.38 -7.97
C THR A 6 38.11 2.86 -8.06
N ASP A 7 37.89 1.54 -8.05
CA ASP A 7 36.60 0.94 -8.41
C ASP A 7 35.62 0.71 -7.25
N THR A 8 35.90 1.20 -6.04
CA THR A 8 35.04 0.94 -4.86
C THR A 8 33.98 2.01 -4.57
N VAL A 9 33.82 3.06 -5.38
CA VAL A 9 32.83 4.12 -5.07
C VAL A 9 31.45 3.89 -5.74
N SER A 10 31.32 2.94 -6.67
CA SER A 10 30.07 2.71 -7.42
C SER A 10 29.21 1.58 -6.83
N ARG A 11 28.90 1.63 -5.52
CA ARG A 11 27.96 0.67 -4.90
C ARG A 11 26.83 1.30 -4.09
N PHE A 12 26.69 2.63 -4.07
CA PHE A 12 25.70 3.31 -3.23
C PHE A 12 24.77 4.29 -3.97
N ASN A 13 24.45 4.06 -5.24
CA ASN A 13 23.49 4.90 -5.97
C ASN A 13 22.37 4.09 -6.66
N LYS A 14 21.57 3.34 -5.88
CA LYS A 14 20.29 2.80 -6.36
C LYS A 14 19.19 2.91 -5.31
N VAL A 15 19.08 4.07 -4.67
CA VAL A 15 17.87 4.47 -3.93
C VAL A 15 17.18 5.54 -4.77
N GLY A 16 16.13 5.18 -5.51
CA GLY A 16 15.32 6.15 -6.27
C GLY A 16 15.25 5.97 -7.78
N GLU A 17 15.45 4.76 -8.32
CA GLU A 17 15.02 4.49 -9.70
C GLU A 17 13.48 4.61 -9.73
N LYS A 18 12.97 5.76 -10.20
CA LYS A 18 11.53 5.96 -10.39
C LYS A 18 11.03 4.86 -11.32
N ASP A 19 10.18 4.00 -10.80
CA ASP A 19 9.55 2.95 -11.58
C ASP A 19 8.77 3.60 -12.72
N LYS A 20 9.27 3.47 -13.96
CA LYS A 20 8.80 4.27 -15.12
C LYS A 20 7.35 3.98 -15.50
N ASN A 21 6.78 2.91 -14.93
CA ASN A 21 5.43 2.43 -15.20
C ASN A 21 4.43 2.75 -14.08
N HIS A 22 4.82 3.53 -13.06
CA HIS A 22 3.90 3.92 -11.99
C HIS A 22 3.39 5.35 -12.20
N PRO A 23 2.06 5.59 -12.24
CA PRO A 23 1.54 6.96 -12.23
C PRO A 23 2.02 7.68 -10.97
N VAL A 24 2.68 8.82 -11.13
CA VAL A 24 3.08 9.65 -9.99
C VAL A 24 1.81 10.27 -9.43
N TYR A 25 1.42 9.88 -8.22
CA TYR A 25 0.33 10.52 -7.51
C TYR A 25 0.75 11.91 -7.05
N SER A 26 -0.14 12.88 -7.18
CA SER A 26 0.04 14.16 -6.49
C SER A 26 -0.14 14.00 -5.00
N ASP A 27 0.42 14.91 -4.21
CA ASP A 27 0.25 14.92 -2.76
C ASP A 27 -1.24 14.89 -2.37
N THR A 28 -2.08 15.66 -3.06
CA THR A 28 -3.53 15.66 -2.87
C THR A 28 -4.18 14.30 -3.14
N GLN A 29 -3.70 13.54 -4.13
CA GLN A 29 -4.21 12.20 -4.40
C GLN A 29 -3.79 11.22 -3.30
N ILE A 30 -2.56 11.33 -2.80
CA ILE A 30 -2.08 10.51 -1.68
C ILE A 30 -2.90 10.82 -0.43
N GLU A 31 -3.14 12.10 -0.13
CA GLU A 31 -3.98 12.54 0.99
C GLU A 31 -5.39 11.99 0.89
N GLN A 32 -6.02 12.04 -0.29
CA GLN A 32 -7.37 11.51 -0.49
C GLN A 32 -7.46 9.99 -0.26
N VAL A 33 -6.45 9.25 -0.72
CA VAL A 33 -6.38 7.80 -0.51
C VAL A 33 -6.17 7.48 0.97
N LEU A 34 -5.30 8.23 1.63
CA LEU A 34 -5.03 8.07 3.06
C LEU A 34 -6.26 8.38 3.91
N GLU A 35 -6.93 9.50 3.65
CA GLU A 35 -8.18 9.91 4.32
C GLU A 35 -9.25 8.82 4.20
N LEU A 36 -9.43 8.26 2.99
CA LEU A 36 -10.39 7.19 2.77
C LEU A 36 -9.99 5.90 3.52
N ALA A 37 -8.71 5.57 3.58
CA ALA A 37 -8.23 4.37 4.26
C ALA A 37 -8.43 4.48 5.78
N LEU A 38 -8.07 5.62 6.37
CA LEU A 38 -8.24 5.91 7.80
C LEU A 38 -9.72 5.90 8.17
N LYS A 39 -10.57 6.64 7.45
CA LYS A 39 -12.02 6.68 7.70
C LYS A 39 -12.70 5.30 7.78
N ASN A 40 -12.17 4.32 7.05
CA ASN A 40 -12.73 2.96 7.02
C ASN A 40 -12.10 2.02 8.05
N THR A 41 -10.92 2.34 8.59
CA THR A 41 -10.09 1.42 9.38
C THR A 41 -9.91 1.89 10.81
N ASP A 42 -9.57 3.17 10.99
CA ASP A 42 -9.48 3.84 12.30
C ASP A 42 -10.89 3.96 12.87
N MET A 43 -11.15 3.20 13.94
CA MET A 43 -12.48 3.10 14.54
C MET A 43 -12.62 4.03 15.74
N ASN A 44 -11.51 4.34 16.41
CA ASN A 44 -11.49 5.19 17.58
C ASN A 44 -11.28 6.68 17.24
N GLY A 45 -10.84 6.98 16.01
CA GLY A 45 -10.63 8.33 15.48
C GLY A 45 -9.37 9.01 16.00
N ASP A 46 -8.36 8.23 16.43
CA ASP A 46 -7.12 8.76 16.99
C ASP A 46 -6.06 9.09 15.91
N GLY A 47 -6.36 8.78 14.64
CA GLY A 47 -5.48 9.03 13.50
C GLY A 47 -4.40 7.96 13.29
N TYR A 48 -4.40 6.91 14.09
CA TYR A 48 -3.54 5.75 13.96
C TYR A 48 -4.37 4.51 13.59
N ILE A 49 -3.68 3.45 13.20
CA ILE A 49 -4.30 2.13 13.01
C ILE A 49 -3.61 1.19 13.99
N ASP A 50 -4.35 0.78 15.00
CA ASP A 50 -3.88 -0.21 15.95
C ASP A 50 -3.98 -1.65 15.38
N TYR A 51 -3.38 -2.61 16.08
CA TYR A 51 -3.40 -4.00 15.65
C TYR A 51 -4.81 -4.59 15.58
N LEU A 52 -5.70 -4.22 16.50
CA LEU A 52 -7.06 -4.74 16.56
C LEU A 52 -7.88 -4.20 15.38
N GLU A 53 -7.77 -2.91 15.11
CA GLU A 53 -8.38 -2.22 13.98
C GLU A 53 -7.92 -2.83 12.65
N TYR A 54 -6.62 -3.07 12.49
CA TYR A 54 -6.08 -3.80 11.35
C TYR A 54 -6.73 -5.17 11.18
N LYS A 55 -6.80 -5.97 12.26
CA LYS A 55 -7.37 -7.33 12.22
C LYS A 55 -8.84 -7.33 11.88
N ILE A 56 -9.60 -6.37 12.40
CA ILE A 56 -11.03 -6.22 12.10
C ILE A 56 -11.21 -5.79 10.64
N SER A 57 -10.39 -4.87 10.14
CA SER A 57 -10.43 -4.42 8.75
C SER A 57 -10.11 -5.54 7.77
N ASP A 58 -9.07 -6.34 8.03
CA ASP A 58 -8.72 -7.54 7.24
C ASP A 58 -9.86 -8.56 7.21
N TYR A 59 -10.50 -8.82 8.36
CA TYR A 59 -11.65 -9.70 8.43
C TYR A 59 -12.85 -9.17 7.63
N LYS A 60 -13.17 -7.88 7.75
CA LYS A 60 -14.24 -7.22 6.98
C LYS A 60 -13.98 -7.31 5.47
N ALA A 61 -12.74 -7.11 5.04
CA ALA A 61 -12.34 -7.19 3.65
C ALA A 61 -12.55 -8.60 3.08
N LYS A 62 -12.11 -9.64 3.80
CA LYS A 62 -12.30 -11.05 3.40
C LYS A 62 -13.76 -11.42 3.31
N LYS A 63 -14.56 -11.07 4.33
CA LYS A 63 -16.00 -11.34 4.32
C LYS A 63 -16.71 -10.65 3.16
N LYS A 64 -16.35 -9.40 2.84
CA LYS A 64 -16.91 -8.68 1.69
C LYS A 64 -16.57 -9.36 0.36
N GLN A 65 -15.37 -9.91 0.22
CA GLN A 65 -14.97 -10.69 -0.96
C GLN A 65 -15.79 -11.97 -1.10
N GLU A 66 -15.97 -12.73 -0.01
CA GLU A 66 -16.78 -13.94 0.03
C GLU A 66 -18.25 -13.65 -0.30
N ASP A 67 -18.82 -12.60 0.29
CA ASP A 67 -20.18 -12.15 0.03
C ASP A 67 -20.38 -11.72 -1.43
N ASN A 68 -19.39 -11.04 -2.02
CA ASN A 68 -19.45 -10.64 -3.43
C ASN A 68 -19.35 -11.85 -4.36
N LEU A 69 -18.51 -12.83 -4.05
CA LEU A 69 -18.41 -14.08 -4.79
C LEU A 69 -19.71 -14.89 -4.70
N ALA A 70 -20.30 -14.99 -3.50
CA ALA A 70 -21.57 -15.67 -3.28
C ALA A 70 -22.75 -14.96 -3.97
N ARG A 71 -22.71 -13.64 -4.14
CA ARG A 71 -23.70 -12.88 -4.94
C ARG A 71 -23.46 -13.02 -6.44
N GLY A 72 -22.21 -13.02 -6.89
CA GLY A 72 -21.83 -13.23 -8.29
C GLY A 72 -22.26 -14.60 -8.82
N LEU A 73 -22.25 -15.63 -7.98
CA LEU A 73 -22.75 -16.98 -8.32
C LEU A 73 -24.28 -17.07 -8.44
N LYS A 74 -25.05 -16.06 -7.98
CA LYS A 74 -26.52 -16.07 -8.00
C LYS A 74 -27.14 -15.37 -9.20
N ILE A 75 -26.33 -14.77 -10.08
CA ILE A 75 -26.84 -13.97 -11.21
C ILE A 75 -26.96 -14.81 -12.50
N ASP A 76 -26.47 -16.06 -12.47
CA ASP A 76 -26.42 -16.99 -13.60
C ASP A 76 -27.38 -18.20 -13.48
N GLN A 77 -28.41 -18.15 -12.62
CA GLN A 77 -29.39 -19.24 -12.44
C GLN A 77 -30.84 -18.83 -12.72
#